data_AF-A0A812I2Y4-F1
#
_entry.id   AF-A0A812I2Y4-F1
#
_cell.length_a   1.000
_cell.length_b   1.000
_cell.length_c   1.000
_cell.angle_alpha   90.00
_cell.angle_beta   90.00
_cell.angle_gamma   90.00
#
_symmetry.space_group_name_H-M   'P 1'
#
loop_
_entity.id
_entity.type
_entity.pdbx_description
1 polymer ?
#
loop_
_entity_poly.entity_id
_entity_poly.type
_entity_poly.pdbx_seq_one_letter_code
_entity_poly.pdbx_strand_id
1 'polypeptide(L)'
;MQGHDKTGELELEEDLWPCRTFKAREWAHSLQQTQGTHEAGVKRLLRTLKDGRTLTEQPLRLTALKALTPAALVGHRGALAAQATAVLDRNKAVRECALHALWDAAGQERPEEGTTKISLGPISYQSHAVCNILFLFHAR
;
A
#
# COMPACT_ATOMS: atom_id res chain seq x y z
N MET A 1 26.66 -26.19 -22.54
CA MET A 1 25.77 -25.02 -22.36
C MET A 1 25.42 -24.96 -20.88
N GLN A 2 26.15 -24.13 -20.11
CA GLN A 2 25.96 -23.98 -18.67
C GLN A 2 24.74 -23.07 -18.43
N GLY A 3 23.70 -23.64 -17.85
CA GLY A 3 22.58 -22.88 -17.31
C GLY A 3 23.06 -22.13 -16.07
N HIS A 4 23.25 -20.83 -16.19
CA HIS A 4 23.46 -19.98 -15.03
C HIS A 4 22.16 -19.89 -14.24
N ASP A 5 22.17 -20.51 -13.06
CA ASP A 5 21.25 -20.27 -11.95
C ASP A 5 21.17 -18.77 -11.64
N LYS A 6 20.24 -18.06 -12.27
CA LYS A 6 19.88 -16.68 -11.90
C LYS A 6 18.90 -16.65 -10.71
N THR A 7 18.52 -17.81 -10.19
CA THR A 7 17.49 -17.96 -9.16
C THR A 7 18.04 -17.78 -7.75
N GLY A 8 19.31 -18.12 -7.51
CA GLY A 8 19.94 -18.04 -6.18
C GLY A 8 20.46 -16.65 -5.79
N GLU A 9 20.92 -15.84 -6.75
CA GLU A 9 21.42 -14.47 -6.47
C GLU A 9 20.29 -13.51 -6.03
N LEU A 10 19.05 -13.76 -6.47
CA LEU A 10 17.87 -13.02 -6.02
C LEU A 10 17.48 -13.30 -4.56
N GLU A 11 17.81 -14.48 -4.02
CA GLU A 11 17.51 -14.84 -2.63
C GLU A 11 18.59 -14.32 -1.66
N LEU A 12 19.86 -14.24 -2.09
CA LEU A 12 20.96 -13.72 -1.27
C LEU A 12 20.92 -12.20 -1.08
N GLU A 13 20.42 -11.44 -2.07
CA GLU A 13 20.25 -9.98 -1.93
C GLU A 13 19.08 -9.59 -1.01
N GLU A 14 18.19 -10.54 -0.69
CA GLU A 14 16.95 -10.30 0.06
C GLU A 14 17.14 -10.25 1.59
N ASP A 15 18.30 -10.64 2.12
CA ASP A 15 18.50 -10.85 3.56
C ASP A 15 19.20 -9.69 4.30
N LEU A 16 19.60 -8.62 3.60
CA LEU A 16 20.12 -7.41 4.23
C LEU A 16 18.99 -6.51 4.74
N TRP A 17 18.34 -6.96 5.82
CA TRP A 17 17.35 -6.19 6.55
C TRP A 17 17.80 -4.75 6.91
N PRO A 18 19.05 -4.52 7.35
CA PRO A 18 19.52 -3.16 7.66
C PRO A 18 19.46 -2.20 6.45
N CYS A 19 19.57 -2.72 5.23
CA CYS A 19 19.51 -1.94 4.00
C CYS A 19 18.09 -1.84 3.42
N ARG A 20 17.08 -2.45 4.06
CA ARG A 20 15.73 -2.58 3.49
C ARG A 20 15.04 -1.23 3.25
N THR A 21 15.29 -0.24 4.11
CA THR A 21 14.81 1.13 3.92
C THR A 21 15.41 1.77 2.68
N PHE A 22 16.70 1.53 2.40
CA PHE A 22 17.35 2.02 1.20
C PHE A 22 16.80 1.33 -0.05
N LYS A 23 16.71 -0.01 -0.05
CA LYS A 23 16.09 -0.77 -1.15
C LYS A 23 14.64 -0.36 -1.41
N ALA A 24 13.86 -0.06 -0.36
CA ALA A 24 12.49 0.44 -0.50
C ALA A 24 12.44 1.79 -1.24
N ARG A 25 13.43 2.67 -1.03
CA ARG A 25 13.54 3.93 -1.78
C ARG A 25 13.93 3.71 -3.24
N GLU A 26 14.82 2.75 -3.51
CA GLU A 26 15.15 2.38 -4.89
C GLU A 26 13.92 1.87 -5.63
N TRP A 27 13.14 0.97 -5.01
CA TRP A 27 11.90 0.48 -5.61
C TRP A 27 10.85 1.58 -5.76
N ALA A 28 10.79 2.53 -4.82
CA ALA A 28 9.95 3.72 -4.93
C ALA A 28 10.33 4.55 -6.17
N HIS A 29 11.62 4.76 -6.39
CA HIS A 29 12.12 5.49 -7.54
C HIS A 29 11.76 4.81 -8.85
N SER A 30 11.95 3.49 -8.95
CA SER A 30 11.50 2.72 -10.11
C SER A 30 9.99 2.81 -10.34
N LEU A 31 9.19 2.81 -9.27
CA LEU A 31 7.74 2.98 -9.38
C LEU A 31 7.32 4.38 -9.83
N GLN A 32 8.03 5.43 -9.39
CA GLN A 32 7.78 6.78 -9.87
C GLN A 32 8.10 6.92 -11.36
N GLN A 33 9.24 6.37 -11.82
CA GLN A 33 9.63 6.41 -13.23
C GLN A 33 8.65 5.66 -14.14
N THR A 34 8.08 4.56 -13.64
CA THR A 34 7.12 3.71 -14.38
C THR A 34 5.66 4.08 -14.11
N GLN A 35 5.42 5.21 -13.43
CA GLN A 35 4.09 5.67 -13.04
C GLN A 35 3.25 4.59 -12.34
N GLY A 36 3.87 3.73 -11.52
CA GLY A 36 3.17 2.71 -10.73
C GLY A 36 3.00 1.34 -11.40
N THR A 37 3.49 1.14 -12.62
CA THR A 37 3.31 -0.11 -13.38
C THR A 37 4.39 -1.18 -13.11
N HIS A 38 5.44 -0.85 -12.36
CA HIS A 38 6.54 -1.78 -12.08
C HIS A 38 6.18 -2.85 -11.02
N GLU A 39 5.59 -3.97 -11.48
CA GLU A 39 5.11 -5.06 -10.62
C GLU A 39 6.16 -5.64 -9.67
N ALA A 40 7.41 -5.80 -10.12
CA ALA A 40 8.46 -6.40 -9.29
C ALA A 40 8.75 -5.55 -8.05
N GLY A 41 8.74 -4.22 -8.20
CA GLY A 41 8.89 -3.27 -7.09
C GLY A 41 7.71 -3.33 -6.13
N VAL A 42 6.48 -3.40 -6.66
CA VAL A 42 5.27 -3.55 -5.84
C VAL A 42 5.33 -4.85 -5.03
N LYS A 43 5.67 -5.99 -5.65
CA LYS A 43 5.79 -7.29 -4.97
C LYS A 43 6.81 -7.25 -3.83
N ARG A 44 7.98 -6.65 -4.06
CA ARG A 44 9.03 -6.50 -3.03
C ARG A 44 8.63 -5.59 -1.87
N LEU A 45 7.92 -4.50 -2.16
CA LEU A 45 7.37 -3.60 -1.13
C LEU A 45 6.27 -4.29 -0.31
N LEU A 46 5.35 -4.99 -0.96
CA LEU A 46 4.30 -5.76 -0.27
C LEU A 46 4.88 -6.88 0.59
N ARG A 47 5.91 -7.59 0.10
CA ARG A 47 6.63 -8.60 0.90
C ARG A 47 7.28 -7.97 2.13
N THR A 48 7.87 -6.79 1.99
CA THR A 48 8.45 -6.05 3.11
C THR A 48 7.39 -5.67 4.14
N LEU A 49 6.24 -5.16 3.73
CA LEU A 49 5.15 -4.82 4.66
C LEU A 49 4.53 -6.04 5.36
N LYS A 50 4.57 -7.22 4.73
CA LYS A 50 4.12 -8.49 5.33
C LYS A 50 5.13 -9.11 6.31
N ASP A 51 6.39 -8.71 6.25
CA ASP A 51 7.42 -9.21 7.17
C ASP A 51 7.16 -8.68 8.58
N GLY A 52 7.10 -9.58 9.57
CA GLY A 52 6.83 -9.23 10.97
C GLY A 52 7.86 -8.26 11.56
N ARG A 53 9.10 -8.25 11.05
CA ARG A 53 10.16 -7.31 11.46
C ARG A 53 9.82 -5.86 11.11
N THR A 54 8.96 -5.62 10.12
CA THR A 54 8.52 -4.28 9.71
C THR A 54 7.57 -3.65 10.76
N LEU A 55 6.97 -4.45 11.66
CA LEU A 55 6.07 -3.95 12.70
C LEU A 55 6.79 -3.08 13.74
N THR A 56 8.08 -3.32 13.98
CA THR A 56 8.90 -2.49 14.88
C THR A 56 9.53 -1.30 14.16
N GLU A 57 9.73 -1.41 12.86
CA GLU A 57 10.39 -0.40 12.03
C GLU A 57 9.40 0.60 11.40
N GLN A 58 8.95 1.59 12.19
CA GLN A 58 8.12 2.70 11.70
C GLN A 58 8.66 3.36 10.42
N PRO A 59 9.95 3.77 10.31
CA PRO A 59 10.44 4.46 9.13
C PRO A 59 10.37 3.58 7.88
N LEU A 60 10.55 2.26 8.02
CA LEU A 60 10.43 1.32 6.93
C LEU A 60 8.98 1.21 6.45
N ARG A 61 8.00 1.09 7.37
CA ARG A 61 6.57 1.08 7.02
C ARG A 61 6.16 2.32 6.25
N LEU A 62 6.50 3.49 6.78
CA LEU A 62 6.16 4.77 6.16
C LEU A 62 6.79 4.88 4.77
N THR A 63 8.06 4.49 4.63
CA THR A 63 8.76 4.53 3.34
C THR A 63 8.13 3.57 2.34
N ALA A 64 7.82 2.34 2.75
CA ALA A 64 7.21 1.35 1.88
C ALA A 64 5.80 1.73 1.44
N LEU A 65 4.99 2.33 2.33
CA LEU A 65 3.65 2.80 1.98
C LEU A 65 3.69 4.00 1.05
N LYS A 66 4.58 4.97 1.28
CA LYS A 66 4.80 6.09 0.34
C LYS A 66 5.24 5.59 -1.03
N ALA A 67 6.11 4.57 -1.06
CA ALA A 67 6.58 3.96 -2.30
C ALA A 67 5.45 3.28 -3.09
N LEU A 68 4.42 2.78 -2.41
CA LEU A 68 3.25 2.14 -3.02
C LEU A 68 2.20 3.12 -3.55
N THR A 69 2.28 4.42 -3.22
CA THR A 69 1.28 5.42 -3.64
C THR A 69 1.09 5.47 -5.17
N PRO A 70 2.12 5.53 -6.02
CA PRO A 70 1.94 5.52 -7.48
C PRO A 70 1.22 4.27 -7.99
N ALA A 71 1.50 3.10 -7.40
CA ALA A 71 0.81 1.86 -7.76
C ALA A 71 -0.66 1.86 -7.30
N ALA A 72 -0.95 2.48 -6.15
CA ALA A 72 -2.32 2.67 -5.68
C ALA A 72 -3.13 3.59 -6.61
N LEU A 73 -2.51 4.65 -7.14
CA LEU A 73 -3.14 5.57 -8.10
C LEU A 73 -3.52 4.88 -9.42
N VAL A 74 -2.73 3.92 -9.87
CA VAL A 74 -3.04 3.10 -11.07
C VAL A 74 -4.11 2.02 -10.77
N GLY A 75 -4.54 1.87 -9.52
CA GLY A 75 -5.54 0.89 -9.14
C GLY A 75 -4.97 -0.51 -8.84
N HIS A 76 -3.68 -0.62 -8.52
CA HIS A 76 -3.09 -1.92 -8.17
C HIS A 76 -3.70 -2.46 -6.88
N ARG A 77 -4.51 -3.52 -6.98
CA ARG A 77 -5.27 -4.13 -5.87
C ARG A 77 -4.42 -4.40 -4.62
N GLY A 78 -3.22 -4.96 -4.80
CA GLY A 78 -2.33 -5.25 -3.68
C GLY A 78 -1.79 -4.01 -2.96
N ALA A 79 -1.58 -2.91 -3.70
CA ALA A 79 -1.10 -1.65 -3.13
C ALA A 79 -2.22 -0.99 -2.33
N LEU A 80 -3.43 -0.96 -2.89
CA LEU A 80 -4.63 -0.46 -2.22
C LEU A 80 -4.97 -1.23 -0.95
N ALA A 81 -4.93 -2.56 -0.98
CA ALA A 81 -5.15 -3.39 0.20
C ALA A 81 -4.11 -3.10 1.29
N ALA A 82 -2.84 -2.87 0.92
CA ALA A 82 -1.80 -2.51 1.87
C ALA A 82 -2.05 -1.12 2.50
N GLN A 83 -2.47 -0.13 1.71
CA GLN A 83 -2.87 1.19 2.23
C GLN A 83 -4.09 1.06 3.16
N ALA A 84 -5.14 0.34 2.76
CA ALA A 84 -6.33 0.12 3.58
C ALA A 84 -6.01 -0.53 4.92
N THR A 85 -5.09 -1.50 4.94
CA THR A 85 -4.62 -2.15 6.17
C THR A 85 -3.84 -1.15 7.04
N ALA A 86 -3.02 -0.30 6.44
CA ALA A 86 -2.21 0.69 7.14
C ALA A 86 -3.01 1.85 7.76
N VAL A 87 -4.29 2.03 7.40
CA VAL A 87 -5.20 2.97 8.11
C VAL A 87 -5.40 2.56 9.57
N LEU A 88 -5.25 1.27 9.90
CA LEU A 88 -5.34 0.75 11.26
C LEU A 88 -3.97 0.67 11.97
N ASP A 89 -2.90 1.25 11.41
CA ASP A 89 -1.57 1.22 12.02
C ASP A 89 -1.57 1.98 13.36
N ARG A 90 -0.76 1.52 14.31
CA ARG A 90 -0.59 2.15 15.62
C ARG A 90 0.02 3.55 15.49
N ASN A 91 0.84 3.76 14.47
CA ASN A 91 1.53 5.02 14.24
C ASN A 91 0.69 6.02 13.43
N LYS A 92 0.56 7.24 13.96
CA LYS A 92 -0.22 8.32 13.33
C LYS A 92 0.27 8.68 11.93
N ALA A 93 1.58 8.84 11.74
CA ALA A 93 2.14 9.23 10.45
C ALA A 93 1.92 8.16 9.37
N VAL A 94 1.93 6.89 9.76
CA VAL A 94 1.62 5.77 8.87
C VAL A 94 0.15 5.79 8.45
N ARG A 95 -0.76 6.02 9.40
CA ARG A 95 -2.21 6.14 9.11
C ARG A 95 -2.52 7.30 8.18
N GLU A 96 -1.96 8.48 8.46
CA GLU A 96 -2.18 9.67 7.64
C GLU A 96 -1.64 9.45 6.22
N CYS A 97 -0.45 8.87 6.08
CA CYS A 97 0.11 8.52 4.78
C CYS A 97 -0.81 7.58 3.99
N ALA A 98 -1.37 6.57 4.65
CA ALA A 98 -2.27 5.61 4.01
C ALA A 98 -3.59 6.26 3.59
N LEU A 99 -4.16 7.10 4.45
CA LEU A 99 -5.39 7.84 4.15
C LEU A 99 -5.19 8.81 2.97
N HIS A 100 -4.08 9.55 2.95
CA HIS A 100 -3.75 10.43 1.82
C HIS A 100 -3.61 9.65 0.52
N ALA A 101 -2.89 8.52 0.54
CA ALA A 101 -2.73 7.68 -0.65
C ALA A 101 -4.07 7.12 -1.17
N LEU A 102 -4.98 6.74 -0.28
CA LEU A 102 -6.32 6.29 -0.64
C LEU A 102 -7.20 7.42 -1.16
N TRP A 103 -7.11 8.60 -0.56
CA TRP A 103 -7.83 9.80 -1.00
C TRP A 103 -7.41 10.21 -2.41
N ASP A 104 -6.10 10.19 -2.68
CA ASP A 104 -5.56 10.48 -4.01
C ASP A 104 -5.97 9.39 -5.02
N ALA A 105 -5.96 8.11 -4.62
CA ALA A 105 -6.42 7.01 -5.46
C ALA A 105 -7.93 7.03 -5.74
N ALA A 106 -8.72 7.62 -4.83
CA ALA A 106 -10.15 7.83 -5.02
C ALA A 106 -10.48 9.03 -5.93
N GLY A 107 -9.47 9.69 -6.51
CA GLY A 107 -9.65 10.82 -7.42
C GLY A 107 -10.00 12.14 -6.74
N GLN A 108 -9.91 12.21 -5.40
CA GLN A 108 -10.28 13.39 -4.60
C GLN A 108 -11.72 13.86 -4.83
N GLU A 109 -12.58 13.04 -5.43
CA GLU A 109 -13.97 13.36 -5.64
C GLU A 109 -14.67 13.34 -4.27
N ARG A 110 -15.07 14.52 -3.82
CA ARG A 110 -15.96 14.65 -2.68
C ARG A 110 -17.24 13.91 -3.07
N PRO A 111 -17.74 12.94 -2.29
CA PRO A 111 -19.01 12.33 -2.61
C PRO A 111 -20.05 13.45 -2.61
N GLU A 112 -20.59 13.75 -3.80
CA GLU A 112 -21.74 14.63 -3.97
C GLU A 112 -22.79 14.20 -2.93
N GLU A 113 -23.33 15.15 -2.16
CA GLU A 113 -24.42 14.89 -1.21
C GLU A 113 -25.63 14.39 -2.00
N GLY A 114 -25.71 13.07 -2.22
CA GLY A 114 -26.65 12.54 -3.20
C GLY A 114 -26.63 11.02 -3.29
N THR A 115 -27.40 10.39 -2.40
CA THR A 115 -28.01 9.06 -2.55
C THR A 115 -27.12 7.81 -2.63
N THR A 116 -27.04 7.11 -1.48
CA THR A 116 -27.47 5.71 -1.41
C THR A 116 -28.31 5.51 -0.16
N LYS A 117 -29.64 5.47 -0.33
CA LYS A 117 -30.53 4.82 0.65
C LYS A 117 -30.18 3.34 0.65
N ILE A 118 -29.35 2.91 1.58
CA ILE A 118 -29.31 1.51 2.01
C ILE A 118 -29.97 1.52 3.38
N SER A 119 -31.12 0.87 3.51
CA SER A 119 -31.75 0.60 4.79
C SER A 119 -30.88 -0.40 5.55
N LEU A 120 -29.86 0.11 6.25
CA LEU A 120 -29.17 -0.65 7.27
C LEU A 120 -30.07 -0.65 8.51
N GLY A 121 -30.52 -1.84 8.90
CA GLY A 121 -31.08 -2.10 10.22
C GLY A 121 -30.12 -1.64 11.33
N PRO A 122 -30.62 -1.51 12.57
CA PRO A 122 -29.98 -0.70 13.58
C PRO A 122 -28.79 -1.44 14.18
N ILE A 123 -27.59 -1.14 13.69
CA ILE A 123 -26.37 -1.36 14.47
C ILE A 123 -25.62 -0.03 14.50
N SER A 124 -25.97 0.74 15.53
CA SER A 124 -25.20 1.87 16.01
C SER A 124 -23.81 1.40 16.42
N TYR A 125 -22.75 1.88 15.76
CA TYR A 125 -21.46 2.17 16.42
C TYR A 125 -20.66 3.18 15.57
N GLN A 126 -20.27 4.26 16.22
CA GLN A 126 -19.54 5.41 15.69
C GLN A 126 -18.17 5.02 15.11
N SER A 127 -17.99 5.19 13.79
CA SER A 127 -16.70 5.51 13.12
C SER A 127 -16.92 5.65 11.60
N HIS A 128 -17.62 6.72 11.19
CA HIS A 128 -18.18 6.88 9.83
C HIS A 128 -17.21 7.42 8.75
N ALA A 129 -15.89 7.30 8.89
CA ALA A 129 -14.95 7.77 7.86
C ALA A 129 -14.17 6.66 7.13
N VAL A 130 -14.15 5.43 7.66
CA VAL A 130 -13.26 4.36 7.13
C VAL A 130 -14.00 3.35 6.25
N CYS A 131 -15.32 3.18 6.42
CA CYS A 131 -16.08 2.15 5.69
C CYS A 131 -16.39 2.47 4.22
N ASN A 132 -16.46 3.75 3.82
CA ASN A 132 -16.83 4.10 2.44
C ASN A 132 -15.70 3.91 1.41
N ILE A 133 -14.43 3.95 1.81
CA ILE A 133 -13.31 3.77 0.89
C ILE A 133 -13.16 2.29 0.46
N LEU A 134 -13.55 1.34 1.33
CA LEU A 134 -13.46 -0.09 1.04
C LEU A 134 -14.54 -0.59 0.07
N PHE A 135 -15.72 0.04 0.03
CA PHE A 135 -16.82 -0.38 -0.86
C PHE A 135 -16.63 0.05 -2.32
N LEU A 136 -15.92 1.16 -2.58
CA LEU A 136 -15.65 1.64 -3.95
C LEU A 136 -14.70 0.71 -4.75
N PHE A 137 -13.88 -0.10 -4.08
CA PHE A 137 -12.92 -0.99 -4.75
C PHE A 137 -13.45 -2.39 -5.07
N HIS A 138 -14.64 -2.77 -4.61
CA HIS A 138 -15.23 -4.09 -4.88
C HIS A 138 -16.22 -4.12 -6.05
N ALA A 139 -16.55 -2.95 -6.63
CA ALA A 139 -17.55 -2.81 -7.70
C ALA A 139 -16.95 -2.57 -9.10
N ARG A 140 -15.65 -2.84 -9.31
CA ARG A 140 -14.97 -2.64 -10.60
C ARG A 140 -14.24 -3.88 -11.10
#